data_AF-A0A7S4BSR8-F1
#
_entry.id   AF-A0A7S4BSR8-F1
#
_cell.length_a   1.000
_cell.length_b   1.000
_cell.length_c   1.000
_cell.angle_alpha   90.00
_cell.angle_beta   90.00
_cell.angle_gamma   90.00
#
_symmetry.space_group_name_H-M   'P 1'
#
loop_
_entity.id
_entity.type
_entity.pdbx_description
1 polymer ?
#
loop_
_entity_poly.entity_id
_entity_poly.type
_entity_poly.pdbx_seq_one_letter_code
_entity_poly.pdbx_strand_id
1 'polypeptide(L)'
;AAAPAVAQGDERELLAILERRRAAQQAVDEQERKIAELTALQESLRHRLLSMEQQGGLGEASGKTEEEDDDEDEEEEEEEEEEDGADEAADLRRRVLRLLSVKSGQCEQIRDYLIAAHEAGVHDDNTERAEAELRARYAELQDVAAIATRLGIRAEQEEEEEEDGQVIEVPLSPAAQAALSEVRRLEQELHACLTMLQQVEGATSPAVARHPAYVQMRADVQMQLEGLHEKLQEARARYEHEMRVTHAHMVAAQQQQALLRSSAETNDDDDDEGELALEPMLHEALNRLWHRPYSCRVFTLQLLKSLAELDDRSLSMMASCFSRYINEHAVPVE
;
A
#
# COMPACT_ATOMS: atom_id res chain seq x y z
N ALA A 1 32.96 51.82 -24.90
CA ALA A 1 33.48 50.45 -25.06
C ALA A 1 33.31 49.73 -23.72
N ALA A 2 32.31 48.85 -23.61
CA ALA A 2 32.01 48.09 -22.41
C ALA A 2 31.53 46.69 -22.85
N ALA A 3 32.49 45.80 -23.10
CA ALA A 3 32.24 44.38 -23.32
C ALA A 3 33.48 43.58 -22.89
N PRO A 4 33.61 43.25 -21.58
CA PRO A 4 34.34 42.03 -21.22
C PRO A 4 33.64 41.18 -20.13
N ALA A 5 32.50 41.62 -19.58
CA ALA A 5 31.90 40.96 -18.42
C ALA A 5 31.14 39.67 -18.75
N VAL A 6 30.56 39.56 -19.96
CA VAL A 6 29.73 38.41 -20.35
C VAL A 6 30.60 37.16 -20.61
N ALA A 7 31.77 37.33 -21.25
CA ALA A 7 32.68 36.22 -21.53
C ALA A 7 33.29 35.58 -20.26
N GLN A 8 33.39 36.33 -19.16
CA GLN A 8 33.92 35.81 -17.89
C GLN A 8 32.89 34.99 -17.08
N GLY A 9 31.59 35.20 -17.34
CA GLY A 9 30.52 34.39 -16.74
C GLY A 9 30.49 32.99 -17.34
N ASP A 10 30.51 32.92 -18.68
CA ASP A 10 30.48 31.66 -19.43
C ASP A 10 31.70 30.77 -19.14
N GLU A 11 32.90 31.34 -18.97
CA GLU A 11 34.10 30.58 -18.58
C GLU A 11 34.02 29.99 -17.17
N ARG A 12 33.41 30.71 -16.21
CA ARG A 12 33.25 30.24 -14.83
C ARG A 12 32.20 29.12 -14.74
N GLU A 13 31.11 29.25 -15.49
CA GLU A 13 30.09 28.20 -15.58
C GLU A 13 30.64 26.95 -16.25
N LEU A 14 31.44 27.10 -17.31
CA LEU A 14 32.09 25.97 -17.98
C LEU A 14 33.09 25.25 -17.06
N LEU A 15 33.87 25.98 -16.27
CA LEU A 15 34.76 25.40 -15.26
C LEU A 15 33.99 24.65 -14.17
N ALA A 16 32.88 25.21 -13.68
CA ALA A 16 32.02 24.55 -12.69
C ALA A 16 31.39 23.25 -13.23
N ILE A 17 30.98 23.24 -14.50
CA ILE A 17 30.46 22.05 -15.18
C ILE A 17 31.56 20.99 -15.32
N LEU A 18 32.78 21.38 -15.66
CA LEU A 18 33.91 20.45 -15.77
C LEU A 18 34.32 19.87 -14.41
N GLU A 19 34.31 20.66 -13.35
CA GLU A 19 34.56 20.19 -11.98
C GLU A 19 33.47 19.21 -11.52
N ARG A 20 32.20 19.52 -11.77
CA ARG A 20 31.08 18.62 -11.47
C ARG A 20 31.18 17.31 -12.26
N ARG A 21 31.57 17.38 -13.53
CA ARG A 21 31.79 16.20 -14.36
C ARG A 21 32.96 15.35 -13.86
N ARG A 22 34.03 15.99 -13.39
CA ARG A 22 35.19 15.30 -12.82
C ARG A 22 34.84 14.58 -11.51
N ALA A 23 34.08 15.23 -10.63
CA ALA A 23 33.60 14.63 -9.39
C ALA A 23 32.66 13.44 -9.66
N ALA A 24 31.76 13.58 -10.63
CA ALA A 24 30.90 12.49 -11.06
C ALA A 24 31.71 11.30 -11.62
N GLN A 25 32.74 11.57 -12.42
CA GLN A 25 33.61 10.51 -12.95
C GLN A 25 34.36 9.79 -11.82
N GLN A 26 34.91 10.52 -10.85
CA GLN A 26 35.58 9.91 -9.70
C GLN A 26 34.65 9.02 -8.86
N ALA A 27 33.39 9.44 -8.70
CA ALA A 27 32.40 8.63 -8.00
C ALA A 27 32.07 7.33 -8.76
N VAL A 28 32.00 7.39 -10.09
CA VAL A 28 31.81 6.20 -10.95
C VAL A 28 33.01 5.28 -10.85
N ASP A 29 34.24 5.80 -10.98
CA ASP A 29 35.46 5.01 -10.88
C ASP A 29 35.58 4.31 -9.51
N GLU A 30 35.14 4.97 -8.43
CA GLU A 30 35.10 4.37 -7.09
C GLU A 30 34.03 3.27 -6.97
N GLN A 31 32.87 3.45 -7.59
CA GLN A 31 31.84 2.41 -7.65
C GLN A 31 32.29 1.21 -8.46
N GLU A 32 32.91 1.42 -9.63
CA GLU A 32 33.48 0.33 -10.44
C GLU A 32 34.54 -0.46 -9.67
N ARG A 33 35.37 0.22 -8.88
CA ARG A 33 36.32 -0.44 -7.98
C ARG A 33 35.64 -1.30 -6.92
N LYS A 34 34.59 -0.77 -6.26
CA LYS A 34 33.83 -1.53 -5.25
C LYS A 34 33.15 -2.75 -5.86
N ILE A 35 32.61 -2.61 -7.08
CA ILE A 35 32.02 -3.74 -7.82
C ILE A 35 33.09 -4.79 -8.09
N ALA A 36 34.26 -4.41 -8.59
CA ALA A 36 35.35 -5.35 -8.85
C ALA A 36 35.81 -6.07 -7.56
N GLU A 37 35.89 -5.36 -6.43
CA GLU A 37 36.23 -5.96 -5.13
C GLU A 37 35.15 -6.96 -4.66
N LEU A 38 33.86 -6.61 -4.79
CA LEU A 38 32.76 -7.51 -4.47
C LEU A 38 32.71 -8.74 -5.38
N THR A 39 32.94 -8.57 -6.69
CA THR A 39 32.99 -9.69 -7.63
C THR A 39 34.14 -10.63 -7.29
N ALA A 40 35.33 -10.10 -6.96
CA ALA A 40 36.45 -10.92 -6.52
C ALA A 40 36.16 -11.68 -5.21
N LEU A 41 35.47 -11.05 -4.25
CA LEU A 41 35.03 -11.71 -3.03
C LEU A 41 34.01 -12.81 -3.31
N GLN A 42 33.05 -12.57 -4.21
CA GLN A 42 32.07 -13.57 -4.62
C GLN A 42 32.74 -14.77 -5.31
N GLU A 43 33.68 -14.53 -6.22
CA GLU A 43 34.47 -15.61 -6.84
C GLU A 43 35.27 -16.40 -5.80
N SER A 44 35.90 -15.72 -4.83
CA SER A 44 36.61 -16.37 -3.73
C SER A 44 35.69 -17.23 -2.86
N LEU A 45 34.47 -16.76 -2.58
CA LEU A 45 33.48 -17.51 -1.80
C LEU A 45 32.98 -18.72 -2.58
N ARG A 46 32.67 -18.57 -3.87
CA ARG A 46 32.30 -19.69 -4.75
C ARG A 46 33.40 -20.74 -4.81
N HIS A 47 34.65 -20.33 -4.96
CA HIS A 47 35.78 -21.26 -4.94
C HIS A 47 35.92 -21.96 -3.58
N ARG A 48 35.67 -21.25 -2.48
CA ARG A 48 35.72 -21.85 -1.13
C ARG A 48 34.60 -22.85 -0.90
N LEU A 49 33.39 -22.55 -1.37
CA LEU A 49 32.24 -23.47 -1.33
C LEU A 49 32.54 -24.72 -2.15
N LEU A 50 32.97 -24.57 -3.41
CA LEU A 50 33.41 -25.69 -4.25
C LEU A 50 34.53 -26.52 -3.61
N SER A 51 35.48 -25.87 -2.93
CA SER A 51 36.55 -26.57 -2.22
C SER A 51 36.05 -27.33 -1.00
N MET A 52 35.04 -26.83 -0.28
CA MET A 52 34.43 -27.51 0.86
C MET A 52 33.54 -28.66 0.41
N GLU A 53 32.80 -28.50 -0.69
CA GLU A 53 32.03 -29.55 -1.33
C GLU A 53 32.93 -30.71 -1.79
N GLN A 54 34.07 -30.41 -2.43
CA GLN A 54 35.07 -31.43 -2.79
C GLN A 54 35.78 -32.06 -1.58
N GLN A 55 35.83 -31.37 -0.43
CA GLN A 55 36.36 -31.94 0.82
C GLN A 55 35.33 -32.76 1.59
N GLY A 56 34.04 -32.43 1.49
CA GLY A 56 32.93 -33.18 2.07
C GLY A 56 32.60 -34.46 1.32
N GLY A 57 32.88 -34.51 0.01
CA GLY A 57 32.62 -35.67 -0.86
C GLY A 57 33.69 -36.79 -0.86
N LEU A 58 34.64 -36.80 0.09
CA LEU A 58 35.69 -37.84 0.18
C LEU A 58 35.49 -38.81 1.37
N GLY A 59 34.23 -39.00 1.80
CA GLY A 59 33.87 -39.90 2.90
C GLY A 59 33.65 -41.37 2.52
N GLU A 60 33.25 -41.69 1.30
CA GLU A 60 32.79 -43.05 0.97
C GLU A 60 33.37 -43.59 -0.34
N ALA A 61 34.56 -44.17 -0.24
CA ALA A 61 35.07 -45.08 -1.25
C ALA A 61 36.00 -46.12 -0.61
N SER A 62 35.43 -47.09 0.13
CA SER A 62 36.10 -48.38 0.31
C SER A 62 35.18 -49.45 0.89
N GLY A 63 34.91 -50.50 0.10
CA GLY A 63 34.58 -51.80 0.65
C GLY A 63 33.50 -52.58 -0.09
N LYS A 64 33.87 -53.18 -1.23
CA LYS A 64 33.22 -54.35 -1.82
C LYS A 64 32.70 -55.34 -0.77
N THR A 65 31.43 -55.74 -0.84
CA THR A 65 31.00 -57.15 -0.77
C THR A 65 29.65 -57.30 -1.49
N GLU A 66 29.54 -58.35 -2.31
CA GLU A 66 28.35 -58.80 -3.06
C GLU A 66 27.32 -59.48 -2.13
N GLU A 67 26.13 -59.77 -2.69
CA GLU A 67 24.95 -60.55 -2.20
C GLU A 67 23.73 -59.64 -1.90
N GLU A 68 22.81 -59.47 -2.86
CA GLU A 68 21.60 -60.31 -3.15
C GLU A 68 20.55 -60.25 -2.04
N ASP A 69 19.46 -59.49 -2.31
CA ASP A 69 18.05 -59.62 -1.88
C ASP A 69 17.41 -58.23 -2.08
N ASP A 70 16.61 -58.01 -3.14
CA ASP A 70 15.15 -58.12 -3.16
C ASP A 70 14.51 -57.29 -2.05
N ASP A 71 14.15 -56.03 -2.37
CA ASP A 71 12.91 -55.36 -1.97
C ASP A 71 12.93 -53.92 -2.50
N GLU A 72 11.99 -53.66 -3.41
CA GLU A 72 11.36 -52.38 -3.79
C GLU A 72 12.14 -51.08 -3.49
N ASP A 73 12.72 -50.49 -4.55
CA ASP A 73 13.19 -49.10 -4.57
C ASP A 73 12.00 -48.14 -4.32
N GLU A 74 11.66 -47.90 -3.05
CA GLU A 74 11.01 -46.66 -2.64
C GLU A 74 12.08 -45.57 -2.72
N GLU A 75 12.02 -44.77 -3.78
CA GLU A 75 12.71 -43.50 -3.88
C GLU A 75 12.21 -42.60 -2.74
N GLU A 76 12.82 -42.71 -1.56
CA GLU A 76 12.75 -41.68 -0.53
C GLU A 76 13.45 -40.43 -1.11
N GLU A 77 12.66 -39.59 -1.78
CA GLU A 77 12.97 -38.19 -1.97
C GLU A 77 13.19 -37.60 -0.57
N GLU A 78 14.45 -37.55 -0.11
CA GLU A 78 14.87 -36.67 0.98
C GLU A 78 14.60 -35.24 0.50
N GLU A 79 13.37 -34.77 0.71
CA GLU A 79 13.03 -33.35 0.73
C GLU A 79 13.90 -32.73 1.84
N GLU A 80 15.09 -32.26 1.45
CA GLU A 80 15.86 -31.33 2.28
C GLU A 80 14.95 -30.12 2.55
N GLU A 81 14.38 -30.09 3.75
CA GLU A 81 13.65 -28.93 4.28
C GLU A 81 14.58 -27.70 4.25
N GLU A 82 14.54 -26.91 3.17
CA GLU A 82 15.05 -25.53 3.12
C GLU A 82 14.17 -24.59 4.00
N GLU A 83 13.79 -25.01 5.21
CA GLU A 83 12.87 -24.24 6.08
C GLU A 83 13.58 -23.10 6.85
N ASP A 84 14.91 -23.15 6.99
CA ASP A 84 15.67 -22.15 7.75
C ASP A 84 15.72 -20.76 7.06
N GLY A 85 15.58 -20.69 5.73
CA GLY A 85 15.63 -19.42 4.99
C GLY A 85 14.35 -18.58 5.09
N ALA A 86 13.21 -19.24 5.26
CA ALA A 86 11.90 -18.59 5.33
C ALA A 86 11.70 -17.89 6.69
N ASP A 87 12.15 -18.53 7.77
CA ASP A 87 12.06 -18.01 9.13
C ASP A 87 12.95 -16.79 9.37
N GLU A 88 14.19 -16.79 8.85
CA GLU A 88 15.07 -15.62 8.91
C GLU A 88 14.51 -14.42 8.14
N ALA A 89 13.90 -14.67 6.97
CA ALA A 89 13.25 -13.64 6.17
C ALA A 89 12.02 -13.06 6.90
N ALA A 90 11.19 -13.89 7.51
CA ALA A 90 10.03 -13.47 8.30
C ALA A 90 10.44 -12.64 9.53
N ASP A 91 11.55 -13.01 10.19
CA ASP A 91 12.10 -12.27 11.33
C ASP A 91 12.68 -10.92 10.94
N LEU A 92 13.39 -10.87 9.81
CA LEU A 92 13.89 -9.62 9.25
C LEU A 92 12.73 -8.68 8.90
N ARG A 93 11.64 -9.21 8.33
CA ARG A 93 10.43 -8.44 8.03
C ARG A 93 9.78 -7.88 9.28
N ARG A 94 9.58 -8.69 10.32
CA ARG A 94 9.05 -8.26 11.64
C ARG A 94 9.94 -7.20 12.30
N ARG A 95 11.26 -7.27 12.12
CA ARG A 95 12.20 -6.28 12.67
C ARG A 95 12.12 -4.95 11.93
N VAL A 96 12.02 -4.97 10.61
CA VAL A 96 11.89 -3.75 9.78
C VAL A 96 10.56 -3.05 10.04
N LEU A 97 9.45 -3.79 10.17
CA LEU A 97 8.15 -3.23 10.55
C LEU A 97 8.17 -2.54 11.92
N ARG A 98 8.76 -3.17 12.93
CA ARG A 98 8.94 -2.56 14.26
C ARG A 98 9.82 -1.31 14.21
N LEU A 99 10.85 -1.31 13.36
CA LEU A 99 11.70 -0.14 13.20
C LEU A 99 10.96 1.01 12.53
N LEU A 100 10.15 0.73 11.51
CA LEU A 100 9.30 1.71 10.84
C LEU A 100 8.30 2.36 11.81
N SER A 101 7.61 1.56 12.64
CA SER A 101 6.62 2.10 13.59
C SER A 101 7.24 2.97 14.69
N VAL A 102 8.42 2.57 15.20
CA VAL A 102 9.13 3.38 16.19
C VAL A 102 9.66 4.67 15.57
N LYS A 103 10.22 4.61 14.36
CA LYS A 103 10.77 5.78 13.67
C LYS A 103 9.67 6.74 13.20
N SER A 104 8.54 6.23 12.72
CA SER A 104 7.38 7.06 12.36
C SER A 104 6.84 7.79 13.59
N GLY A 105 6.67 7.09 14.72
CA GLY A 105 6.23 7.71 15.98
C GLY A 105 7.18 8.79 16.49
N GLN A 106 8.50 8.65 16.29
CA GLN A 106 9.48 9.71 16.60
C GLN A 106 9.31 10.94 15.71
N CYS A 107 9.05 10.77 14.41
CA CYS A 107 8.75 11.88 13.51
C CYS A 107 7.46 12.60 13.90
N GLU A 108 6.42 11.85 14.28
CA GLU A 108 5.15 12.43 14.72
C GLU A 108 5.31 13.24 16.00
N GLN A 109 6.05 12.75 16.99
CA GLN A 109 6.33 13.49 18.23
C GLN A 109 7.04 14.82 17.98
N ILE A 110 8.04 14.84 17.09
CA ILE A 110 8.78 16.07 16.74
C ILE A 110 7.88 17.02 15.93
N ARG A 111 7.07 16.48 15.01
CA ARG A 111 6.10 17.25 14.23
C ARG A 111 5.06 17.90 15.13
N ASP A 112 4.50 17.17 16.09
CA ASP A 112 3.48 17.67 17.01
C ASP A 112 4.06 18.76 17.93
N TYR A 113 5.32 18.61 18.36
CA TYR A 113 6.06 19.66 19.06
C TYR A 113 6.22 20.93 18.20
N LEU A 114 6.58 20.80 16.92
CA LEU A 114 6.70 21.94 16.00
C LEU A 114 5.36 22.62 15.71
N ILE A 115 4.28 21.85 15.57
CA ILE A 115 2.93 22.39 15.41
C ILE A 115 2.53 23.19 16.65
N ALA A 116 2.72 22.63 17.85
CA ALA A 116 2.41 23.32 19.10
C ALA A 116 3.25 24.59 19.30
N ALA A 117 4.53 24.57 18.91
CA ALA A 117 5.41 25.73 18.96
C ALA A 117 4.96 26.82 17.96
N HIS A 118 4.55 26.42 16.75
CA HIS A 118 4.04 27.34 15.73
C HIS A 118 2.70 27.97 16.14
N GLU A 119 1.77 27.19 16.70
CA GLU A 119 0.49 27.68 17.24
C GLU A 119 0.69 28.65 18.41
N ALA A 120 1.73 28.43 19.22
CA ALA A 120 2.14 29.34 20.29
C ALA A 120 2.93 30.57 19.80
N GLY A 121 3.26 30.64 18.51
CA GLY A 121 4.07 31.72 17.91
C GLY A 121 5.53 31.75 18.38
N VAL A 122 6.06 30.62 18.86
CA VAL A 122 7.44 30.49 19.34
C VAL A 122 8.32 30.01 18.18
N HIS A 123 9.23 30.88 17.74
CA HIS A 123 10.27 30.57 16.78
C HIS A 123 11.64 30.84 17.44
N ASP A 124 12.19 29.81 18.08
CA ASP A 124 13.48 29.84 18.76
C ASP A 124 14.48 28.85 18.14
N ASP A 125 15.75 28.92 18.54
CA ASP A 125 16.80 27.99 18.09
C ASP A 125 16.44 26.50 18.33
N ASN A 126 15.52 26.21 19.26
CA ASN A 126 15.06 24.84 19.52
C ASN A 126 14.08 24.37 18.45
N THR A 127 13.19 25.23 17.96
CA THR A 127 12.34 24.93 16.80
C THR A 127 13.15 24.70 15.53
N GLU A 128 14.17 25.52 15.25
CA GLU A 128 15.05 25.32 14.09
C GLU A 128 15.83 23.99 14.17
N ARG A 129 16.30 23.62 15.37
CA ARG A 129 16.94 22.31 15.61
C ARG A 129 15.97 21.16 15.46
N ALA A 130 14.74 21.28 15.98
CA ALA A 130 13.70 20.27 15.84
C ALA A 130 13.27 20.08 14.37
N GLU A 131 13.23 21.15 13.56
CA GLU A 131 13.00 21.03 12.11
C GLU A 131 14.15 20.33 11.38
N ALA A 132 15.39 20.63 11.75
CA ALA A 132 16.56 19.96 11.18
C ALA A 132 16.60 18.47 11.57
N GLU A 133 16.26 18.16 12.82
CA GLU A 133 16.12 16.78 13.29
C GLU A 133 14.99 16.07 12.56
N LEU A 134 13.81 16.68 12.43
CA LEU A 134 12.68 16.10 11.70
C LEU A 134 13.05 15.76 10.25
N ARG A 135 13.76 16.66 9.55
CA ARG A 135 14.26 16.39 8.19
C ARG A 135 15.23 15.22 8.13
N ALA A 136 16.16 15.11 9.08
CA ALA A 136 17.07 13.99 9.16
C ALA A 136 16.33 12.67 9.46
N ARG A 137 15.35 12.69 10.37
CA ARG A 137 14.53 11.53 10.72
C ARG A 137 13.63 11.05 9.58
N TYR A 138 13.11 11.97 8.77
CA TYR A 138 12.38 11.60 7.56
C TYR A 138 13.28 10.95 6.50
N ALA A 139 14.53 11.40 6.35
CA ALA A 139 15.49 10.74 5.47
C ALA A 139 15.81 9.30 5.95
N GLU A 140 16.04 9.12 7.26
CA GLU A 140 16.20 7.78 7.84
C GLU A 140 14.94 6.90 7.63
N LEU A 141 13.75 7.46 7.78
CA LEU A 141 12.49 6.75 7.54
C LEU A 141 12.35 6.32 6.08
N GLN A 142 12.77 7.17 5.14
CA GLN A 142 12.81 6.85 3.71
C GLN A 142 13.79 5.70 3.42
N ASP A 143 14.96 5.69 4.05
CA ASP A 143 15.93 4.60 3.91
C ASP A 143 15.37 3.27 4.43
N VAL A 144 14.73 3.29 5.62
CA VAL A 144 14.11 2.09 6.19
C VAL A 144 12.91 1.64 5.36
N ALA A 145 12.12 2.56 4.81
CA ALA A 145 11.02 2.24 3.89
C ALA A 145 11.54 1.64 2.58
N ALA A 146 12.66 2.12 2.05
CA ALA A 146 13.30 1.52 0.87
C ALA A 146 13.85 0.12 1.14
N ILE A 147 14.27 -0.17 2.38
CA ILE A 147 14.64 -1.53 2.80
C ILE A 147 13.40 -2.41 2.92
N ALA A 148 12.30 -1.87 3.47
CA ALA A 148 11.02 -2.57 3.58
C ALA A 148 10.46 -2.97 2.21
N THR A 149 10.48 -2.07 1.22
CA THR A 149 10.04 -2.37 -0.15
C THR A 149 10.90 -3.44 -0.82
N ARG A 150 12.22 -3.41 -0.63
CA ARG A 150 13.13 -4.46 -1.12
C ARG A 150 12.90 -5.83 -0.48
N LEU A 151 12.37 -5.86 0.75
CA LEU A 151 12.00 -7.09 1.46
C LEU A 151 10.58 -7.58 1.14
N GLY A 152 9.87 -6.91 0.23
CA GLY A 152 8.47 -7.21 -0.09
C GLY A 152 7.48 -6.77 1.00
N ILE A 153 7.94 -5.97 1.97
CA ILE A 153 7.09 -5.32 2.97
C ILE A 153 6.62 -4.01 2.36
N ARG A 154 5.76 -4.11 1.35
CA ARG A 154 5.15 -2.93 0.76
C ARG A 154 4.12 -2.44 1.78
N ALA A 155 4.37 -1.26 2.35
CA ALA A 155 3.31 -0.52 3.02
C ALA A 155 2.21 -0.35 1.98
N GLU A 156 0.98 -0.65 2.35
CA GLU A 156 -0.26 -0.44 1.59
C GLU A 156 -0.37 1.04 1.15
N GLN A 157 0.49 1.47 0.23
CA GLN A 157 0.03 2.30 -0.87
C GLN A 157 -0.84 1.36 -1.68
N GLU A 158 -2.03 1.83 -2.03
CA GLU A 158 -2.98 1.20 -2.94
C GLU A 158 -2.24 0.77 -4.21
N GLU A 159 -1.63 -0.39 -4.14
CA GLU A 159 -1.13 -1.14 -5.25
C GLU A 159 -2.34 -1.92 -5.70
N GLU A 160 -2.86 -1.48 -6.84
CA GLU A 160 -3.36 -2.39 -7.84
C GLU A 160 -2.51 -3.65 -7.76
N GLU A 161 -3.11 -4.71 -7.22
CA GLU A 161 -2.53 -6.04 -7.18
C GLU A 161 -2.17 -6.38 -8.63
N GLU A 162 -0.88 -6.28 -8.98
CA GLU A 162 -0.35 -7.07 -10.08
C GLU A 162 -0.35 -8.52 -9.58
N GLU A 163 -1.55 -9.13 -9.57
CA GLU A 163 -1.71 -10.57 -9.58
C GLU A 163 -0.99 -11.09 -10.83
N ASP A 164 0.14 -11.76 -10.61
CA ASP A 164 0.59 -12.81 -11.52
C ASP A 164 -0.48 -13.91 -11.51
N GLY A 165 -1.55 -13.70 -12.28
CA GLY A 165 -2.75 -14.54 -12.23
C GLY A 165 -3.87 -14.04 -13.14
N GLN A 166 -3.65 -14.00 -14.45
CA GLN A 166 -4.61 -13.54 -15.47
C GLN A 166 -5.08 -12.09 -15.30
N VAL A 167 -4.60 -11.20 -16.17
CA VAL A 167 -5.25 -9.92 -16.47
C VAL A 167 -6.67 -10.23 -16.99
N ILE A 168 -7.62 -10.40 -16.07
CA ILE A 168 -9.03 -10.21 -16.38
C ILE A 168 -9.14 -8.71 -16.58
N GLU A 169 -9.07 -8.26 -17.83
CA GLU A 169 -9.47 -6.90 -18.20
C GLU A 169 -10.88 -6.70 -17.64
N VAL A 170 -11.00 -6.11 -16.44
CA VAL A 170 -12.32 -5.83 -15.87
C VAL A 170 -12.95 -4.82 -16.82
N PRO A 171 -14.02 -5.20 -17.55
CA PRO A 171 -14.61 -4.29 -18.50
C PRO A 171 -15.14 -3.10 -17.70
N LEU A 172 -14.55 -1.93 -17.90
CA LEU A 172 -15.02 -0.67 -17.32
C LEU A 172 -16.53 -0.59 -17.48
N SER A 173 -17.25 -0.28 -16.40
CA SER A 173 -18.70 -0.13 -16.49
C SER A 173 -19.03 0.90 -17.57
N PRO A 174 -20.17 0.76 -18.28
CA PRO A 174 -20.57 1.73 -19.30
C PRO A 174 -20.66 3.16 -18.74
N ALA A 175 -20.98 3.30 -17.45
CA ALA A 175 -20.97 4.57 -16.73
C ALA A 175 -19.54 5.12 -16.52
N ALA A 176 -18.60 4.28 -16.10
CA ALA A 176 -17.19 4.65 -15.95
C ALA A 176 -16.54 5.02 -17.29
N GLN A 177 -16.86 4.30 -18.38
CA GLN A 177 -16.38 4.63 -19.73
C GLN A 177 -16.93 5.99 -20.21
N ALA A 178 -18.21 6.26 -19.97
CA ALA A 178 -18.82 7.54 -20.30
C ALA A 178 -18.16 8.68 -19.52
N ALA A 179 -17.96 8.52 -18.21
CA ALA A 179 -17.28 9.51 -17.36
C ALA A 179 -15.83 9.76 -17.80
N LEU A 180 -15.07 8.70 -18.11
CA LEU A 180 -13.70 8.81 -18.63
C LEU A 180 -13.65 9.57 -19.97
N SER A 181 -14.60 9.31 -20.87
CA SER A 181 -14.68 10.01 -22.15
C SER A 181 -14.97 11.51 -21.97
N GLU A 182 -15.78 11.86 -20.98
CA GLU A 182 -16.09 13.23 -20.62
C GLU A 182 -14.86 13.95 -20.03
N VAL A 183 -14.11 13.29 -19.14
CA VAL A 183 -12.84 13.79 -18.61
C VAL A 183 -11.85 14.06 -19.74
N ARG A 184 -11.62 13.08 -20.63
CA ARG A 184 -10.69 13.24 -21.77
C ARG A 184 -11.10 14.38 -22.69
N ARG A 185 -12.39 14.55 -22.96
CA ARG A 185 -12.91 15.66 -23.77
C ARG A 185 -12.62 17.01 -23.11
N LEU A 186 -12.93 17.14 -21.81
CA LEU A 186 -12.71 18.39 -21.07
C LEU A 186 -11.23 18.73 -20.91
N GLU A 187 -10.35 17.74 -20.75
CA GLU A 187 -8.89 17.94 -20.72
C GLU A 187 -8.36 18.46 -22.05
N GLN A 188 -8.82 17.88 -23.16
CA GLN A 188 -8.45 18.32 -24.50
C GLN A 188 -8.94 19.74 -24.79
N GLU A 189 -10.18 20.05 -24.41
CA GLU A 189 -10.75 21.40 -24.55
C GLU A 189 -9.97 22.42 -23.72
N LEU A 190 -9.68 22.11 -22.45
CA LEU A 190 -8.91 22.99 -21.57
C LEU A 190 -7.49 23.23 -22.12
N HIS A 191 -6.82 22.17 -22.57
CA HIS A 191 -5.48 22.27 -23.14
C HIS A 191 -5.47 23.10 -24.43
N ALA A 192 -6.46 22.91 -25.31
CA ALA A 192 -6.62 23.70 -26.52
C ALA A 192 -6.85 25.19 -26.20
N CYS A 193 -7.73 25.50 -25.25
CA CYS A 193 -8.00 26.87 -24.84
C CYS A 193 -6.77 27.56 -24.22
N LEU A 194 -6.03 26.87 -23.35
CA LEU A 194 -4.78 27.40 -22.78
C LEU A 194 -3.72 27.64 -23.85
N THR A 195 -3.57 26.72 -24.80
CA THR A 195 -2.62 26.87 -25.91
C THR A 195 -2.98 28.06 -26.80
N MET A 196 -4.28 28.22 -27.14
CA MET A 196 -4.75 29.39 -27.90
C MET A 196 -4.54 30.69 -27.13
N LEU A 197 -4.79 30.71 -25.82
CA LEU A 197 -4.55 31.89 -24.97
C LEU A 197 -3.07 32.27 -24.96
N GLN A 198 -2.16 31.30 -24.79
CA GLN A 198 -0.71 31.54 -24.86
C GLN A 198 -0.27 32.08 -26.22
N GLN A 199 -0.83 31.57 -27.32
CA GLN A 199 -0.55 32.09 -28.67
C GLN A 199 -1.02 33.54 -28.84
N VAL A 200 -2.23 33.85 -28.35
CA VAL A 200 -2.78 35.21 -28.40
C VAL A 200 -1.94 36.15 -27.54
N GLU A 201 -1.58 35.76 -26.32
CA GLU A 201 -0.74 36.56 -25.42
C GLU A 201 0.66 36.78 -26.02
N GLY A 202 1.27 35.75 -26.63
CA GLY A 202 2.56 35.84 -27.31
C GLY A 202 2.54 36.75 -28.55
N ALA A 203 1.41 36.82 -29.26
CA ALA A 203 1.22 37.70 -30.42
C ALA A 203 0.74 39.12 -30.05
N THR A 204 0.34 39.35 -28.80
CA THR A 204 -0.25 40.62 -28.37
C THR A 204 0.84 41.66 -28.08
N SER A 205 0.73 42.82 -28.75
CA SER A 205 1.61 43.97 -28.47
C SER A 205 1.39 44.52 -27.06
N PRO A 206 2.44 45.03 -26.37
CA PRO A 206 2.32 45.58 -25.02
C PRO A 206 1.36 46.78 -24.91
N ALA A 207 1.09 47.49 -26.01
CA ALA A 207 0.09 48.56 -26.04
C ALA A 207 -1.35 48.02 -25.98
N VAL A 208 -1.61 46.88 -26.61
CA VAL A 208 -2.92 46.21 -26.60
C VAL A 208 -3.15 45.48 -25.27
N ALA A 209 -2.10 44.86 -24.72
CA ALA A 209 -2.16 44.16 -23.44
C ALA A 209 -2.56 45.08 -22.26
N ARG A 210 -2.23 46.38 -22.33
CA ARG A 210 -2.58 47.38 -21.31
C ARG A 210 -3.95 48.04 -21.57
N HIS A 211 -4.61 47.72 -22.68
CA HIS A 211 -5.88 48.34 -23.03
C HIS A 211 -7.01 47.80 -22.13
N PRO A 212 -7.85 48.65 -21.51
CA PRO A 212 -8.88 48.21 -20.56
C PRO A 212 -9.84 47.15 -21.11
N ALA A 213 -10.24 47.28 -22.38
CA ALA A 213 -11.12 46.30 -23.02
C ALA A 213 -10.45 44.92 -23.20
N TYR A 214 -9.14 44.88 -23.44
CA TYR A 214 -8.40 43.63 -23.55
C TYR A 214 -8.23 42.97 -22.18
N VAL A 215 -7.97 43.77 -21.14
CA VAL A 215 -7.91 43.29 -19.75
C VAL A 215 -9.25 42.69 -19.32
N GLN A 216 -10.36 43.35 -19.64
CA GLN A 216 -11.71 42.82 -19.35
C GLN A 216 -11.97 41.51 -20.10
N MET A 217 -11.71 41.48 -21.41
CA MET A 217 -11.87 40.28 -22.22
C MET A 217 -11.01 39.12 -21.68
N ARG A 218 -9.77 39.39 -21.26
CA ARG A 218 -8.89 38.38 -20.65
C ARG A 218 -9.47 37.86 -19.33
N ALA A 219 -10.01 38.73 -18.48
CA ALA A 219 -10.66 38.32 -17.24
C ALA A 219 -11.90 37.45 -17.51
N ASP A 220 -12.71 37.79 -18.51
CA ASP A 220 -13.87 36.99 -18.90
C ASP A 220 -13.45 35.60 -19.42
N VAL A 221 -12.37 35.52 -20.20
CA VAL A 221 -11.81 34.24 -20.68
C VAL A 221 -11.20 33.43 -19.52
N GLN A 222 -10.53 34.07 -18.56
CA GLN A 222 -10.02 33.42 -17.35
C GLN A 222 -11.16 32.80 -16.53
N MET A 223 -12.25 33.54 -16.33
CA MET A 223 -13.45 33.02 -15.64
C MET A 223 -14.06 31.82 -16.38
N GLN A 224 -14.07 31.83 -17.72
CA GLN A 224 -14.54 30.67 -18.51
C GLN A 224 -13.61 29.47 -18.40
N LEU A 225 -12.29 29.68 -18.35
CA LEU A 225 -11.29 28.62 -18.14
C LEU A 225 -11.41 28.01 -16.75
N GLU A 226 -11.62 28.84 -15.72
CA GLU A 226 -11.90 28.40 -14.35
C GLU A 226 -13.17 27.54 -14.32
N GLY A 227 -14.26 27.98 -14.96
CA GLY A 227 -15.49 27.19 -15.05
C GLY A 227 -15.34 25.88 -15.86
N LEU A 228 -14.45 25.82 -16.85
CA LEU A 228 -14.10 24.56 -17.53
C LEU A 228 -13.27 23.64 -16.62
N HIS A 229 -12.37 24.21 -15.83
CA HIS A 229 -11.57 23.47 -14.87
C HIS A 229 -12.45 22.88 -13.75
N GLU A 230 -13.43 23.62 -13.25
CA GLU A 230 -14.42 23.11 -12.29
C GLU A 230 -15.21 21.93 -12.87
N LYS A 231 -15.71 22.04 -14.10
CA LYS A 231 -16.40 20.93 -14.79
C LYS A 231 -15.49 19.70 -14.96
N LEU A 232 -14.21 19.92 -15.22
CA LEU A 232 -13.23 18.83 -15.30
C LEU A 232 -13.04 18.15 -13.94
N GLN A 233 -12.97 18.91 -12.85
CA GLN A 233 -12.89 18.35 -11.50
C GLN A 233 -14.15 17.56 -11.15
N GLU A 234 -15.34 18.07 -11.48
CA GLU A 234 -16.60 17.33 -11.30
C GLU A 234 -16.62 16.03 -12.11
N ALA A 235 -16.17 16.06 -13.37
CA ALA A 235 -16.11 14.86 -14.21
C ALA A 235 -15.12 13.81 -13.66
N ARG A 236 -13.97 14.25 -13.12
CA ARG A 236 -13.01 13.37 -12.44
C ARG A 236 -13.59 12.74 -11.18
N ALA A 237 -14.26 13.55 -10.35
CA ALA A 237 -14.93 13.04 -9.15
C ALA A 237 -16.03 12.02 -9.48
N ARG A 238 -16.77 12.23 -10.57
CA ARG A 238 -17.75 11.24 -11.08
C ARG A 238 -17.07 9.96 -11.53
N TYR A 239 -16.00 10.06 -12.31
CA TYR A 239 -15.23 8.88 -12.73
C TYR A 239 -14.69 8.09 -11.53
N GLU A 240 -14.08 8.76 -10.54
CA GLU A 240 -13.61 8.12 -9.31
C GLU A 240 -14.75 7.45 -8.53
N HIS A 241 -15.92 8.09 -8.46
CA HIS A 241 -17.08 7.50 -7.81
C HIS A 241 -17.53 6.22 -8.53
N GLU A 242 -17.66 6.26 -9.86
CA GLU A 242 -18.01 5.08 -10.65
C GLU A 242 -16.97 3.96 -10.51
N MET A 243 -15.68 4.30 -10.47
CA MET A 243 -14.59 3.33 -10.25
C MET A 243 -14.70 2.66 -8.86
N ARG A 244 -14.95 3.44 -7.80
CA ARG A 244 -15.18 2.89 -6.44
C ARG A 244 -16.41 1.98 -6.40
N VAL A 245 -17.49 2.35 -7.09
CA VAL A 245 -18.70 1.52 -7.19
C VAL A 245 -18.41 0.21 -7.92
N THR A 246 -17.70 0.26 -9.06
CA THR A 246 -17.33 -0.95 -9.80
C THR A 246 -16.43 -1.86 -8.99
N HIS A 247 -15.46 -1.29 -8.26
CA HIS A 247 -14.58 -2.05 -7.38
C HIS A 247 -15.34 -2.69 -6.22
N ALA A 248 -16.24 -1.95 -5.57
CA ALA A 248 -17.08 -2.48 -4.50
C ALA A 248 -18.00 -3.63 -5.00
N HIS A 249 -18.55 -3.49 -6.21
CA HIS A 249 -19.35 -4.56 -6.83
C HIS A 249 -18.52 -5.80 -7.14
N MET A 250 -17.27 -5.62 -7.59
CA MET A 250 -16.34 -6.72 -7.88
C MET A 250 -15.95 -7.46 -6.59
N VAL A 251 -15.56 -6.73 -5.54
CA VAL A 251 -15.23 -7.33 -4.23
C VAL A 251 -16.43 -8.09 -3.66
N ALA A 252 -17.64 -7.52 -3.75
CA ALA A 252 -18.86 -8.20 -3.31
C ALA A 252 -19.15 -9.47 -4.13
N ALA A 253 -18.91 -9.44 -5.44
CA ALA A 253 -19.08 -10.62 -6.30
C ALA A 253 -18.03 -11.70 -6.01
N GLN A 254 -16.77 -11.32 -5.73
CA GLN A 254 -15.71 -12.24 -5.36
C GLN A 254 -15.98 -12.89 -4.00
N GLN A 255 -16.44 -12.11 -3.01
CA GLN A 255 -16.89 -12.64 -1.72
C GLN A 255 -18.05 -13.63 -1.87
N GLN A 256 -19.03 -13.34 -2.74
CA GLN A 256 -20.11 -14.29 -3.04
C GLN A 256 -19.61 -15.57 -3.71
N GLN A 257 -18.65 -15.49 -4.62
CA GLN A 257 -18.03 -16.68 -5.24
C GLN A 257 -17.22 -17.49 -4.23
N ALA A 258 -16.50 -16.85 -3.31
CA ALA A 258 -15.78 -17.51 -2.23
C ALA A 258 -16.74 -18.23 -1.26
N LEU A 259 -17.89 -17.63 -0.95
CA LEU A 259 -18.95 -18.27 -0.15
C LEU A 259 -19.57 -19.48 -0.85
N LEU A 260 -19.75 -19.42 -2.17
CA LEU A 260 -20.25 -20.56 -2.95
C LEU A 260 -19.20 -21.68 -3.10
N ARG A 261 -17.90 -21.34 -3.20
CA ARG A 261 -16.82 -22.34 -3.21
C ARG A 261 -16.64 -23.04 -1.87
N SER A 262 -16.60 -22.28 -0.78
CA SER A 262 -16.56 -22.86 0.58
C SER A 262 -17.80 -23.71 0.90
N SER A 263 -18.96 -23.38 0.34
CA SER A 263 -20.16 -24.22 0.46
C SER A 263 -20.15 -25.46 -0.45
N ALA A 264 -19.32 -25.49 -1.50
CA ALA A 264 -19.22 -26.60 -2.44
C ALA A 264 -18.16 -27.65 -2.01
N GLU A 265 -17.19 -27.25 -1.19
CA GLU A 265 -16.13 -28.12 -0.66
C GLU A 265 -16.52 -28.82 0.67
N THR A 266 -17.66 -28.48 1.28
CA THR A 266 -18.20 -29.13 2.50
C THR A 266 -19.14 -30.32 2.21
N ASN A 267 -18.79 -31.20 1.27
CA ASN A 267 -19.55 -32.43 0.99
C ASN A 267 -18.74 -33.72 1.15
N ASP A 268 -17.56 -33.66 1.78
CA ASP A 268 -16.92 -34.84 2.34
C ASP A 268 -16.97 -34.79 3.87
N ASP A 269 -17.31 -35.95 4.43
CA ASP A 269 -17.65 -36.21 5.82
C ASP A 269 -16.57 -35.74 6.79
N ASP A 270 -16.87 -34.75 7.63
CA ASP A 270 -16.37 -34.70 9.01
C ASP A 270 -17.34 -33.89 9.89
N ASP A 271 -17.76 -34.51 10.99
CA ASP A 271 -18.59 -33.95 12.06
C ASP A 271 -17.84 -32.84 12.82
N ASP A 272 -17.57 -31.71 12.16
CA ASP A 272 -17.25 -30.46 12.87
C ASP A 272 -18.54 -29.66 13.04
N GLU A 273 -19.02 -29.59 14.28
CA GLU A 273 -20.03 -28.64 14.73
C GLU A 273 -19.56 -27.23 14.35
N GLY A 274 -19.92 -26.77 13.16
CA GLY A 274 -19.46 -25.49 12.62
C GLY A 274 -19.66 -24.41 13.66
N GLU A 275 -18.56 -23.88 14.19
CA GLU A 275 -18.55 -22.72 15.06
C GLU A 275 -19.15 -21.56 14.26
N LEU A 276 -20.47 -21.41 14.36
CA LEU A 276 -21.20 -20.26 13.85
C LEU A 276 -20.45 -19.03 14.33
N ALA A 277 -19.91 -18.23 13.40
CA ALA A 277 -19.22 -17.00 13.76
C ALA A 277 -20.18 -16.08 14.52
N LEU A 278 -20.12 -16.13 15.85
CA LEU A 278 -21.04 -15.43 16.75
C LEU A 278 -20.82 -13.93 16.68
N GLU A 279 -19.61 -13.49 16.34
CA GLU A 279 -19.20 -12.09 16.32
C GLU A 279 -20.01 -11.23 15.33
N PRO A 280 -20.12 -11.57 14.03
CA PRO A 280 -20.94 -10.79 13.10
C PRO A 280 -22.43 -10.82 13.47
N MET A 281 -22.93 -11.95 13.98
CA MET A 281 -24.33 -12.09 14.40
C MET A 281 -24.64 -11.22 15.63
N LEU A 282 -23.71 -11.17 16.59
CA LEU A 282 -23.81 -10.34 17.79
C LEU A 282 -23.72 -8.86 17.45
N HIS A 283 -22.85 -8.49 16.51
CA HIS A 283 -22.73 -7.12 16.02
C HIS A 283 -24.03 -6.61 15.38
N GLU A 284 -24.63 -7.42 14.50
CA GLU A 284 -25.92 -7.11 13.87
C GLU A 284 -27.06 -7.03 14.91
N ALA A 285 -27.08 -7.92 15.90
CA ALA A 285 -28.08 -7.90 16.97
C ALA A 285 -27.96 -6.65 17.86
N LEU A 286 -26.73 -6.22 18.19
CA LEU A 286 -26.47 -4.99 18.94
C LEU A 286 -26.86 -3.75 18.15
N ASN A 287 -26.55 -3.72 16.85
CA ASN A 287 -26.98 -2.64 15.96
C ASN A 287 -28.52 -2.51 15.94
N ARG A 288 -29.23 -3.63 15.77
CA ARG A 288 -30.71 -3.64 15.84
C ARG A 288 -31.24 -3.19 17.20
N LEU A 289 -30.57 -3.53 18.30
CA LEU A 289 -30.94 -3.08 19.64
C LEU A 289 -30.80 -1.56 19.78
N TRP A 290 -29.78 -0.95 19.19
CA TRP A 290 -29.51 0.49 19.31
C TRP A 290 -30.54 1.37 18.59
N HIS A 291 -31.26 0.81 17.63
CA HIS A 291 -32.38 1.46 16.95
C HIS A 291 -33.70 1.39 17.74
N ARG A 292 -33.75 0.67 18.87
CA ARG A 292 -34.95 0.51 19.70
C ARG A 292 -35.11 1.61 20.76
N PRO A 293 -36.34 1.85 21.26
CA PRO A 293 -36.59 2.81 22.34
C PRO A 293 -35.70 2.57 23.57
N TYR A 294 -35.35 3.66 24.26
CA TYR A 294 -34.40 3.63 25.39
C TYR A 294 -34.80 2.63 26.50
N SER A 295 -36.10 2.54 26.83
CA SER A 295 -36.60 1.58 27.83
C SER A 295 -36.31 0.12 27.46
N CYS A 296 -36.46 -0.23 26.17
CA CYS A 296 -36.16 -1.57 25.68
C CYS A 296 -34.66 -1.86 25.70
N ARG A 297 -33.82 -0.86 25.34
CA ARG A 297 -32.36 -0.99 25.39
C ARG A 297 -31.87 -1.29 26.80
N VAL A 298 -32.33 -0.53 27.79
CA VAL A 298 -31.96 -0.74 29.19
C VAL A 298 -32.41 -2.11 29.69
N PHE A 299 -33.64 -2.52 29.40
CA PHE A 299 -34.15 -3.83 29.81
C PHE A 299 -33.35 -4.99 29.19
N THR A 300 -33.08 -4.94 27.88
CA THR A 300 -32.32 -5.99 27.20
C THR A 300 -30.87 -6.06 27.68
N LEU A 301 -30.21 -4.93 27.92
CA LEU A 301 -28.86 -4.92 28.47
C LEU A 301 -28.80 -5.43 29.91
N GLN A 302 -29.80 -5.10 30.72
CA GLN A 302 -29.91 -5.62 32.07
C GLN A 302 -30.15 -7.13 32.06
N LEU A 303 -30.93 -7.64 31.11
CA LEU A 303 -31.12 -9.07 30.91
C LEU A 303 -29.82 -9.76 30.46
N LEU A 304 -29.11 -9.21 29.48
CA LEU A 304 -27.82 -9.74 29.01
C LEU A 304 -26.77 -9.77 30.13
N LYS A 305 -26.71 -8.71 30.95
CA LYS A 305 -25.85 -8.67 32.13
C LYS A 305 -26.20 -9.77 33.12
N SER A 306 -27.48 -9.93 33.46
CA SER A 306 -27.91 -11.02 34.36
C SER A 306 -27.60 -12.39 33.79
N LEU A 307 -27.73 -12.59 32.47
CA LEU A 307 -27.38 -13.84 31.79
C LEU A 307 -25.87 -14.12 31.81
N ALA A 308 -25.04 -13.08 31.67
CA ALA A 308 -23.58 -13.22 31.76
C ALA A 308 -23.08 -13.47 33.20
N GLU A 309 -23.89 -13.16 34.21
CA GLU A 309 -23.58 -13.41 35.63
C GLU A 309 -23.98 -14.83 36.10
N LEU A 310 -24.64 -15.62 35.24
CA LEU A 310 -25.06 -16.99 35.55
C LEU A 310 -23.95 -17.99 35.26
N ASP A 311 -23.92 -19.08 36.04
CA ASP A 311 -23.01 -20.20 35.82
C ASP A 311 -23.39 -20.98 34.56
N ASP A 312 -22.40 -21.53 33.86
CA ASP A 312 -22.57 -22.23 32.57
C ASP A 312 -23.63 -23.33 32.61
N ARG A 313 -23.78 -23.99 33.77
CA ARG A 313 -24.79 -25.03 33.98
C ARG A 313 -26.21 -24.47 34.02
N SER A 314 -26.42 -23.33 34.68
CA SER A 314 -27.71 -22.63 34.69
C SER A 314 -28.01 -21.98 33.35
N LEU A 315 -26.99 -21.46 32.66
CA LEU A 315 -27.11 -20.87 31.33
C LEU A 315 -27.52 -21.92 30.29
N SER A 316 -26.87 -23.09 30.31
CA SER A 316 -27.23 -24.23 29.45
C SER A 316 -28.65 -24.73 29.70
N MET A 317 -29.08 -24.84 30.98
CA MET A 317 -30.46 -25.21 31.30
C MET A 317 -31.48 -24.19 30.80
N MET A 318 -31.21 -22.90 30.95
CA MET A 318 -32.12 -21.87 30.44
C MET A 318 -32.13 -21.82 28.91
N ALA A 319 -30.99 -21.96 28.24
CA ALA A 319 -30.91 -22.04 26.80
C ALA A 319 -31.71 -23.25 26.27
N SER A 320 -31.64 -24.40 26.95
CA SER A 320 -32.45 -25.59 26.64
C SER A 320 -33.95 -25.34 26.83
N CYS A 321 -34.35 -24.70 27.93
CA CYS A 321 -35.76 -24.32 28.16
C CYS A 321 -36.26 -23.29 27.13
N PHE A 322 -35.44 -22.31 26.77
CA PHE A 322 -35.77 -21.29 25.77
C PHE A 322 -35.87 -21.90 24.37
N SER A 323 -34.92 -22.76 23.98
CA SER A 323 -34.95 -23.47 22.70
C SER A 323 -36.22 -24.33 22.59
N ARG A 324 -36.56 -25.07 23.65
CA ARG A 324 -37.81 -25.84 23.72
C ARG A 324 -39.06 -24.97 23.60
N TYR A 325 -39.09 -23.84 24.31
CA TYR A 325 -40.21 -22.88 24.24
C TYR A 325 -40.36 -22.28 22.83
N ILE A 326 -39.25 -21.91 22.18
CA ILE A 326 -39.25 -21.39 20.81
C ILE A 326 -39.75 -22.48 19.85
N ASN A 327 -39.29 -23.72 19.99
CA ASN A 327 -39.74 -24.82 19.15
C ASN A 327 -41.23 -25.15 19.33
N GLU A 328 -41.77 -24.99 20.54
CA GLU A 328 -43.20 -25.21 20.84
C GLU A 328 -44.10 -24.04 20.39
N HIS A 329 -43.54 -22.85 20.14
CA HIS A 329 -44.30 -21.63 19.83
C HIS A 329 -43.88 -20.89 18.55
N ALA A 330 -42.92 -21.42 17.79
CA ALA A 330 -42.56 -20.92 16.48
C ALA A 330 -43.69 -21.23 15.50
N VAL A 331 -44.38 -20.20 15.03
CA VAL A 331 -45.27 -20.30 13.89
C VAL A 331 -44.40 -20.47 12.64
N PRO A 332 -44.61 -21.50 11.81
CA PRO A 332 -43.85 -21.65 10.57
C PRO A 332 -44.11 -20.42 9.68
N VAL A 333 -43.03 -19.77 9.26
CA VAL A 333 -43.08 -18.65 8.32
C VAL A 333 -43.10 -19.26 6.91
N GLU A 334 -44.26 -19.21 6.25
CA GLU A 334 -44.40 -19.50 4.80
C GLU A 334 -43.90 -18.33 3.94
#